data_AF-A0A418BF47-F1
#
_entry.id   AF-A0A418BF47-F1
#
_cell.length_a   1.000
_cell.length_b   1.000
_cell.length_c   1.000
_cell.angle_alpha   90.00
_cell.angle_beta   90.00
_cell.angle_gamma   90.00
#
_symmetry.space_group_name_H-M   'P 1'
#
loop_
_entity.id
_entity.type
_entity.pdbx_description
1 polymer ?
#
loop_
_entity_poly.entity_id
_entity_poly.type
_entity_poly.pdbx_seq_one_letter_code
_entity_poly.pdbx_strand_id
1 'polypeptide(L)'
;MQATDPHLRRYQVTTVLLSLLVVTLSGVCITLAVTPTAPSISRSNTIQTSSGGMPVLVIVGDSNTELGSNPDMMGYESMLAHAYVRKADVINRGNSGWTTRSWLKALPALMAEWTAKAPSLVLVFLGTNDACLKDGASAEIHVPLDEYRANLQAIVSQIQSPDRTPMLFVTPPAFDDTTTLKWDRTNADIGKYAAAMMDVGAQLKIPVVDLYTPLQTNVSSYFFDGLHLNRKGNVRVYDILTAKIQVEFPSFVAHNLATLY
;
A
#
# COMPACT_ATOMS: atom_id res chain seq x y z
N MET A 1 0.57 -18.43 -88.68
CA MET A 1 1.61 -18.68 -87.67
C MET A 1 1.68 -17.43 -86.80
N GLN A 2 0.95 -17.41 -85.69
CA GLN A 2 0.89 -16.29 -84.75
C GLN A 2 1.44 -16.83 -83.43
N ALA A 3 2.61 -16.33 -83.04
CA ALA A 3 3.36 -16.77 -81.87
C ALA A 3 2.62 -16.33 -80.60
N THR A 4 2.17 -17.30 -79.80
CA THR A 4 1.63 -17.05 -78.46
C THR A 4 2.77 -16.79 -77.50
N ASP A 5 2.80 -15.59 -76.93
CA ASP A 5 3.80 -15.11 -75.98
C ASP A 5 3.79 -15.94 -74.66
N PRO A 6 4.89 -16.63 -74.30
CA PRO A 6 4.98 -17.45 -73.10
C PRO A 6 4.97 -16.65 -71.78
N HIS A 7 5.09 -15.32 -71.81
CA HIS A 7 5.05 -14.49 -70.61
C HIS A 7 3.63 -14.27 -70.07
N LEU A 8 2.60 -14.24 -70.93
CA LEU A 8 1.20 -14.07 -70.50
C LEU A 8 0.64 -15.28 -69.71
N ARG A 9 1.14 -16.49 -69.98
CA ARG A 9 0.72 -17.71 -69.25
C ARG A 9 1.22 -17.75 -67.81
N ARG A 10 2.38 -17.14 -67.51
CA ARG A 10 2.95 -17.12 -66.16
C ARG A 10 2.19 -16.19 -65.20
N TYR A 11 1.64 -15.07 -65.70
CA TYR A 11 0.86 -14.12 -64.91
C TYR A 11 -0.54 -14.64 -64.53
N GLN A 12 -1.19 -15.41 -65.42
CA GLN A 12 -2.51 -16.00 -65.12
C GLN A 12 -2.42 -17.16 -64.11
N VAL A 13 -1.33 -17.94 -64.11
CA VAL A 13 -1.14 -19.03 -63.15
C VAL A 13 -0.78 -18.50 -61.75
N THR A 14 -0.03 -17.39 -61.65
CA THR A 14 0.31 -16.78 -60.34
C THR A 14 -0.89 -16.08 -59.69
N THR A 15 -1.79 -15.46 -60.45
CA THR A 15 -2.99 -14.80 -59.90
C THR A 15 -4.05 -15.79 -59.42
N VAL A 16 -4.16 -16.98 -60.02
CA VAL A 16 -5.06 -18.05 -59.56
C VAL A 16 -4.52 -18.75 -58.30
N LEU A 17 -3.21 -18.93 -58.17
CA LEU A 17 -2.59 -19.49 -56.95
C LEU A 17 -2.64 -18.52 -55.76
N LEU A 18 -2.55 -17.20 -55.99
CA LEU A 18 -2.67 -16.19 -54.92
C LEU A 18 -4.09 -16.06 -54.38
N SER A 19 -5.12 -16.25 -55.22
CA SER A 19 -6.52 -16.15 -54.81
C SER A 19 -7.04 -17.41 -54.10
N LEU A 20 -6.43 -18.58 -54.32
CA LEU A 20 -6.71 -19.81 -53.56
C LEU A 20 -6.03 -19.84 -52.17
N LEU A 21 -4.98 -19.06 -51.94
CA LEU A 21 -4.34 -18.92 -50.61
C LEU A 21 -5.11 -17.97 -49.67
N VAL A 22 -5.91 -17.05 -50.22
CA VAL A 22 -6.69 -16.07 -49.44
C VAL A 22 -8.04 -16.64 -48.98
N VAL A 23 -8.56 -17.68 -49.65
CA VAL A 23 -9.88 -18.27 -49.32
C VAL A 23 -9.81 -19.43 -48.32
N THR A 24 -8.61 -19.93 -47.98
CA THR A 24 -8.44 -20.98 -46.94
C THR A 24 -7.93 -20.46 -45.59
N LEU A 25 -7.67 -19.15 -45.45
CA LEU A 25 -7.37 -18.52 -44.15
C LEU A 25 -8.59 -17.85 -43.47
N SER A 26 -9.79 -17.98 -44.05
CA SER A 26 -11.04 -17.47 -43.48
C SER A 26 -11.94 -18.56 -42.86
N GLY A 27 -11.37 -19.74 -42.57
CA GLY A 27 -12.08 -20.86 -41.95
C GLY A 27 -11.38 -21.35 -40.68
N VAL A 28 -12.10 -21.28 -39.57
CA VAL A 28 -11.79 -21.88 -38.25
C VAL A 28 -10.88 -21.06 -37.32
N CYS A 29 -11.50 -20.09 -36.66
CA CYS A 29 -11.26 -19.82 -35.23
C CYS A 29 -12.56 -19.30 -34.61
N ILE A 30 -13.54 -20.20 -34.44
CA ILE A 30 -14.62 -19.98 -33.46
C ILE A 30 -13.95 -20.16 -32.10
N THR A 31 -13.36 -19.09 -31.59
CA THR A 31 -13.03 -19.00 -30.18
C THR A 31 -14.30 -18.59 -29.46
N LEU A 32 -14.74 -19.42 -28.52
CA LEU A 32 -15.80 -19.08 -27.58
C LEU A 32 -15.34 -17.83 -26.82
N ALA A 33 -15.85 -16.66 -27.21
CA ALA A 33 -15.78 -15.46 -26.40
C ALA A 33 -16.69 -15.64 -25.19
N VAL A 34 -16.23 -16.42 -24.21
CA VAL A 34 -16.70 -16.28 -22.84
C VAL A 34 -16.10 -14.98 -22.36
N THR A 35 -16.85 -13.89 -22.50
CA THR A 35 -16.52 -12.67 -21.78
C THR A 35 -16.62 -13.00 -20.29
N PRO A 36 -15.54 -12.94 -19.50
CA PRO A 36 -15.73 -12.83 -18.07
C PRO A 36 -16.33 -11.45 -17.87
N THR A 37 -17.64 -11.38 -17.66
CA THR A 37 -18.24 -10.24 -16.97
C THR A 37 -17.71 -10.29 -15.55
N ALA A 38 -16.48 -9.80 -15.36
CA ALA A 38 -16.04 -9.38 -14.05
C ALA A 38 -17.05 -8.33 -13.61
N PRO A 39 -17.69 -8.47 -12.44
CA PRO A 39 -18.44 -7.34 -11.91
C PRO A 39 -17.43 -6.22 -11.72
N SER A 40 -17.52 -5.19 -12.56
CA SER A 40 -16.83 -3.93 -12.36
C SER A 40 -17.49 -3.26 -11.17
N ILE A 41 -17.14 -3.71 -9.96
CA ILE A 41 -17.35 -2.93 -8.76
C ILE A 41 -16.36 -1.77 -8.88
N SER A 42 -16.82 -0.67 -9.48
CA SER A 42 -16.22 0.63 -9.29
C SER A 42 -16.35 0.95 -7.81
N ARG A 43 -15.38 0.49 -6.99
CA ARG A 43 -15.24 0.93 -5.61
C ARG A 43 -14.76 2.37 -5.69
N SER A 44 -15.63 3.33 -5.44
CA SER A 44 -15.11 4.63 -5.05
C SER A 44 -14.58 4.45 -3.63
N ASN A 45 -13.31 4.78 -3.41
CA ASN A 45 -12.75 5.02 -2.08
C ASN A 45 -13.31 6.33 -1.50
N THR A 46 -14.56 6.68 -1.84
CA THR A 46 -15.23 7.83 -1.26
C THR A 46 -15.53 7.43 0.17
N ILE A 47 -14.74 7.99 1.09
CA ILE A 47 -15.06 7.91 2.50
C ILE A 47 -16.43 8.55 2.64
N GLN A 48 -17.45 7.74 2.91
CA GLN A 48 -18.74 8.25 3.34
C GLN A 48 -18.47 8.86 4.71
N THR A 49 -18.31 10.19 4.76
CA THR A 49 -18.47 10.93 5.99
C THR A 49 -19.92 10.70 6.40
N SER A 50 -20.17 9.67 7.20
CA SER A 50 -21.48 9.46 7.79
C SER A 50 -21.86 10.75 8.50
N SER A 51 -23.16 11.04 8.55
CA SER A 51 -23.73 12.23 9.18
C SER A 51 -23.57 12.26 10.72
N GLY A 52 -22.44 11.78 11.26
CA GLY A 52 -22.19 11.58 12.68
C GLY A 52 -20.75 11.93 13.09
N GLY A 53 -20.57 13.14 13.63
CA GLY A 53 -19.38 13.54 14.40
C GLY A 53 -18.10 13.80 13.59
N MET A 54 -17.05 14.21 14.29
CA MET A 54 -15.73 14.47 13.71
C MET A 54 -15.18 13.20 13.03
N PRO A 55 -14.77 13.22 11.75
CA PRO A 55 -14.06 12.10 11.14
C PRO A 55 -12.83 11.70 11.96
N VAL A 56 -12.43 10.42 11.92
CA VAL A 56 -11.30 9.93 12.72
C VAL A 56 -10.31 9.22 11.83
N LEU A 57 -9.05 9.64 11.88
CA LEU A 57 -7.90 8.96 11.30
C LEU A 57 -7.14 8.24 12.41
N VAL A 58 -7.12 6.92 12.40
CA VAL A 58 -6.29 6.14 13.35
C VAL A 58 -5.04 5.63 12.65
N ILE A 59 -3.89 5.76 13.29
CA ILE A 59 -2.62 5.21 12.81
C ILE A 59 -2.18 4.11 13.77
N VAL A 60 -2.32 2.86 13.33
CA VAL A 60 -1.85 1.68 14.04
C VAL A 60 -0.42 1.38 13.60
N GLY A 61 0.51 1.30 14.54
CA GLY A 61 1.91 1.06 14.18
C GLY A 61 2.84 0.71 15.33
N ASP A 62 4.13 0.85 15.05
CA ASP A 62 5.22 0.58 15.98
C ASP A 62 5.82 1.88 16.58
N SER A 63 7.10 1.86 16.95
CA SER A 63 7.85 3.00 17.49
C SER A 63 7.91 4.18 16.52
N ASN A 64 7.96 3.96 15.20
CA ASN A 64 7.93 5.07 14.23
C ASN A 64 6.59 5.82 14.29
N THR A 65 5.49 5.11 14.59
CA THR A 65 4.20 5.74 14.81
C THR A 65 4.15 6.43 16.16
N GLU A 66 4.57 5.77 17.24
CA GLU A 66 4.61 6.35 18.59
C GLU A 66 5.37 7.69 18.61
N LEU A 67 6.60 7.68 18.07
CA LEU A 67 7.48 8.85 17.98
C LEU A 67 7.01 9.88 16.94
N GLY A 68 6.16 9.48 16.00
CA GLY A 68 5.58 10.37 14.99
C GLY A 68 4.71 11.48 15.57
N SER A 69 4.34 11.39 16.86
CA SER A 69 3.62 12.43 17.60
C SER A 69 4.52 13.48 18.26
N ASN A 70 5.85 13.38 18.12
CA ASN A 70 6.78 14.31 18.75
C ASN A 70 6.86 15.64 17.97
N PRO A 71 6.38 16.78 18.54
CA PRO A 71 6.42 18.07 17.85
C PRO A 71 7.84 18.62 17.68
N ASP A 72 8.77 18.31 18.57
CA ASP A 72 10.17 18.77 18.49
C ASP A 72 10.92 18.11 17.33
N MET A 73 10.42 16.96 16.85
CA MET A 73 10.93 16.31 15.65
C MET A 73 10.13 16.65 14.40
N MET A 74 9.14 17.54 14.46
CA MET A 74 8.11 17.66 13.42
C MET A 74 7.60 16.28 13.03
N GLY A 75 7.16 15.50 14.03
CA GLY A 75 6.62 14.17 13.80
C GLY A 75 5.53 14.19 12.73
N TYR A 76 5.53 13.20 11.83
CA TYR A 76 4.59 13.18 10.71
C TYR A 76 3.14 13.14 11.19
N GLU A 77 2.88 12.47 12.32
CA GLU A 77 1.56 12.40 12.92
C GLU A 77 1.19 13.74 13.58
N SER A 78 2.13 14.43 14.23
CA SER A 78 1.90 15.81 14.71
C SER A 78 1.53 16.76 13.57
N MET A 79 2.20 16.62 12.41
CA MET A 79 1.90 17.42 11.22
C MET A 79 0.54 17.07 10.61
N LEU A 80 0.15 15.79 10.61
CA LEU A 80 -1.21 15.37 10.24
C LEU A 80 -2.23 15.97 11.23
N ALA A 81 -2.05 15.81 12.53
CA ALA A 81 -2.94 16.36 13.55
C ALA A 81 -3.12 17.87 13.37
N HIS A 82 -2.03 18.61 13.11
CA HIS A 82 -2.09 20.04 12.81
C HIS A 82 -2.90 20.34 11.53
N ALA A 83 -2.65 19.60 10.44
CA ALA A 83 -3.36 19.80 9.17
C ALA A 83 -4.86 19.50 9.27
N TYR A 84 -5.25 18.57 10.14
CA TYR A 84 -6.63 18.14 10.33
C TYR A 84 -7.36 18.83 11.49
N VAL A 85 -6.79 19.89 12.08
CA VAL A 85 -7.46 20.69 13.12
C VAL A 85 -8.86 21.11 12.66
N ARG A 86 -9.88 20.74 13.45
CA ARG A 86 -11.31 20.97 13.19
C ARG A 86 -11.83 20.27 11.92
N LYS A 87 -11.13 19.26 11.42
CA LYS A 87 -11.47 18.49 10.21
C LYS A 87 -11.57 16.99 10.47
N ALA A 88 -10.62 16.44 11.22
CA ALA A 88 -10.65 15.06 11.70
C ALA A 88 -9.81 14.95 12.99
N ASP A 89 -10.18 14.02 13.85
CA ASP A 89 -9.31 13.60 14.96
C ASP A 89 -8.24 12.68 14.40
N VAL A 90 -6.97 12.98 14.65
CA VAL A 90 -5.84 12.11 14.32
C VAL A 90 -5.42 11.40 15.60
N ILE A 91 -5.49 10.07 15.60
CA ILE A 91 -5.24 9.24 16.77
C ILE A 91 -4.01 8.37 16.52
N ASN A 92 -2.98 8.62 17.33
CA ASN A 92 -1.80 7.78 17.42
C ASN A 92 -2.09 6.50 18.21
N ARG A 93 -1.94 5.34 17.56
CA ARG A 93 -1.91 4.00 18.15
C ARG A 93 -0.58 3.33 17.78
N GLY A 94 0.53 4.04 18.01
CA GLY A 94 1.88 3.49 17.92
C GLY A 94 2.31 2.85 19.23
N ASN A 95 3.06 1.75 19.14
CA ASN A 95 3.60 1.08 20.32
C ASN A 95 4.99 0.52 20.02
N SER A 96 6.00 1.04 20.72
CA SER A 96 7.39 0.69 20.50
C SER A 96 7.65 -0.82 20.67
N GLY A 97 8.38 -1.41 19.72
CA GLY A 97 8.66 -2.85 19.68
C GLY A 97 7.51 -3.73 19.17
N TRP A 98 6.35 -3.18 18.83
CA TRP A 98 5.23 -3.99 18.35
C TRP A 98 5.39 -4.43 16.90
N THR A 99 4.80 -5.59 16.60
CA THR A 99 4.80 -6.26 15.30
C THR A 99 3.37 -6.48 14.83
N THR A 100 3.19 -7.04 13.64
CA THR A 100 1.87 -7.51 13.20
C THR A 100 1.27 -8.56 14.16
N ARG A 101 2.10 -9.42 14.77
CA ARG A 101 1.69 -10.41 15.77
C ARG A 101 1.15 -9.76 17.04
N SER A 102 1.78 -8.68 17.49
CA SER A 102 1.31 -7.91 18.66
C SER A 102 -0.05 -7.27 18.39
N TRP A 103 -0.21 -6.65 17.21
CA TRP A 103 -1.47 -5.99 16.83
C TRP A 103 -2.63 -6.96 16.64
N LEU A 104 -2.41 -8.15 16.07
CA LEU A 104 -3.46 -9.17 15.99
C LEU A 104 -4.05 -9.54 17.35
N LYS A 105 -3.22 -9.56 18.41
CA LYS A 105 -3.70 -9.84 19.78
C LYS A 105 -4.49 -8.66 20.36
N ALA A 106 -4.13 -7.43 20.01
CA ALA A 106 -4.75 -6.22 20.52
C ALA A 106 -6.01 -5.79 19.75
N LEU A 107 -6.16 -6.22 18.49
CA LEU A 107 -7.26 -5.83 17.61
C LEU A 107 -8.65 -6.02 18.22
N PRO A 108 -8.98 -7.11 18.93
CA PRO A 108 -10.31 -7.25 19.54
C PRO A 108 -10.65 -6.11 20.51
N ALA A 109 -9.68 -5.65 21.31
CA ALA A 109 -9.88 -4.53 22.23
C ALA A 109 -10.04 -3.21 21.46
N LEU A 110 -9.22 -3.00 20.43
CA LEU A 110 -9.30 -1.81 19.59
C LEU A 110 -10.64 -1.72 18.83
N MET A 111 -11.13 -2.84 18.30
CA MET A 111 -12.45 -2.92 17.65
C MET A 111 -13.58 -2.65 18.64
N ALA A 112 -13.45 -3.07 19.90
CA ALA A 112 -14.43 -2.77 20.93
C ALA A 112 -14.53 -1.26 21.21
N GLU A 113 -13.42 -0.52 21.21
CA GLU A 113 -13.40 0.96 21.31
C GLU A 113 -14.17 1.62 20.14
N TRP A 114 -14.15 0.99 18.97
CA TRP A 114 -14.75 1.52 17.74
C TRP A 114 -16.23 1.21 17.58
N THR A 115 -16.83 0.43 18.49
CA THR A 115 -18.26 0.05 18.45
C THR A 115 -19.18 1.27 18.42
N ALA A 116 -18.85 2.32 19.16
CA ALA A 116 -19.66 3.54 19.20
C ALA A 116 -19.41 4.46 17.99
N LYS A 117 -18.20 4.42 17.43
CA LYS A 117 -17.77 5.26 16.32
C LYS A 117 -16.55 4.64 15.64
N ALA A 118 -16.76 4.05 14.47
CA ALA A 118 -15.69 3.50 13.66
C ALA A 118 -14.78 4.63 13.11
N PRO A 119 -13.47 4.36 12.93
CA PRO A 119 -12.59 5.27 12.23
C PRO A 119 -13.08 5.54 10.80
N SER A 120 -12.83 6.74 10.30
CA SER A 120 -13.07 7.08 8.90
C SER A 120 -11.96 6.58 7.98
N LEU A 121 -10.74 6.48 8.51
CA LEU A 121 -9.57 5.91 7.83
C LEU A 121 -8.64 5.27 8.86
N VAL A 122 -8.12 4.08 8.57
CA VAL A 122 -7.09 3.42 9.37
C VAL A 122 -5.81 3.27 8.56
N LEU A 123 -4.72 3.80 9.08
CA LEU A 123 -3.38 3.54 8.58
C LEU A 123 -2.76 2.37 9.36
N VAL A 124 -2.15 1.43 8.64
CA VAL A 124 -1.38 0.33 9.24
C VAL A 124 0.09 0.50 8.84
N PHE A 125 0.91 0.97 9.78
CA PHE A 125 2.32 1.26 9.59
C PHE A 125 3.19 0.30 10.42
N LEU A 126 3.49 -0.85 9.83
CA LEU A 126 4.14 -2.00 10.49
C LEU A 126 5.11 -2.70 9.54
N GLY A 127 6.00 -3.51 10.10
CA GLY A 127 7.00 -4.27 9.35
C GLY A 127 8.43 -4.01 9.82
N THR A 128 8.68 -2.88 10.49
CA THR A 128 10.02 -2.51 10.98
C THR A 128 10.56 -3.52 11.98
N ASN A 129 9.70 -3.95 12.91
CA ASN A 129 10.05 -4.93 13.94
C ASN A 129 9.87 -6.37 13.47
N ASP A 130 8.86 -6.63 12.65
CA ASP A 130 8.68 -7.93 11.99
C ASP A 130 9.96 -8.37 11.25
N ALA A 131 10.67 -7.41 10.66
CA ALA A 131 11.92 -7.57 9.93
C ALA A 131 13.19 -7.74 10.79
N CYS A 132 13.09 -7.91 12.11
CA CYS A 132 14.26 -8.31 12.92
C CYS A 132 14.92 -9.56 12.33
N LEU A 133 16.23 -9.68 12.47
CA LEU A 133 16.95 -10.88 12.08
C LEU A 133 16.55 -12.03 13.01
N LYS A 134 16.24 -13.18 12.41
CA LYS A 134 15.83 -14.39 13.14
C LYS A 134 16.85 -14.83 14.21
N ASP A 135 18.14 -14.60 13.94
CA ASP A 135 19.24 -14.97 14.83
C ASP A 135 19.86 -13.71 15.51
N GLY A 136 19.09 -12.62 15.55
CA GLY A 136 19.45 -11.32 16.11
C GLY A 136 19.17 -11.17 17.60
N ALA A 137 19.52 -10.00 18.14
CA ALA A 137 19.30 -9.67 19.55
C ALA A 137 17.82 -9.47 19.94
N SER A 138 16.96 -9.21 18.95
CA SER A 138 15.51 -9.03 19.06
C SER A 138 14.76 -10.13 18.27
N ALA A 139 15.33 -11.33 18.21
CA ALA A 139 14.74 -12.49 17.54
C ALA A 139 13.32 -12.83 18.04
N GLU A 140 12.97 -12.47 19.28
CA GLU A 140 11.64 -12.70 19.87
C GLU A 140 10.51 -11.90 19.20
N ILE A 141 10.84 -10.76 18.60
CA ILE A 141 9.89 -9.94 17.83
C ILE A 141 10.00 -10.16 16.32
N HIS A 142 10.88 -11.05 15.85
CA HIS A 142 10.88 -11.48 14.46
C HIS A 142 9.55 -12.16 14.08
N VAL A 143 9.02 -11.78 12.92
CA VAL A 143 7.81 -12.38 12.34
C VAL A 143 8.17 -12.88 10.94
N PRO A 144 8.25 -14.20 10.71
CA PRO A 144 8.58 -14.75 9.39
C PRO A 144 7.72 -14.17 8.27
N LEU A 145 8.27 -14.00 7.07
CA LEU A 145 7.61 -13.27 5.97
C LEU A 145 6.22 -13.84 5.61
N ASP A 146 6.05 -15.17 5.63
CA ASP A 146 4.77 -15.81 5.38
C ASP A 146 3.75 -15.52 6.50
N GLU A 147 4.19 -15.51 7.76
CA GLU A 147 3.36 -15.10 8.90
C GLU A 147 3.00 -13.61 8.80
N TYR A 148 3.95 -12.75 8.44
CA TYR A 148 3.69 -11.32 8.24
C TYR A 148 2.61 -11.08 7.19
N ARG A 149 2.66 -11.77 6.04
CA ARG A 149 1.64 -11.69 5.00
C ARG A 149 0.27 -12.15 5.50
N ALA A 150 0.22 -13.30 6.19
CA ALA A 150 -1.00 -13.82 6.79
C ALA A 150 -1.57 -12.86 7.85
N ASN A 151 -0.70 -12.24 8.65
CA ASN A 151 -1.10 -11.29 9.67
C ASN A 151 -1.69 -10.02 9.06
N LEU A 152 -1.09 -9.47 8.01
CA LEU A 152 -1.66 -8.32 7.27
C LEU A 152 -3.06 -8.65 6.71
N GLN A 153 -3.25 -9.84 6.14
CA GLN A 153 -4.55 -10.29 5.65
C GLN A 153 -5.58 -10.40 6.78
N ALA A 154 -5.19 -10.95 7.93
CA ALA A 154 -6.04 -11.07 9.10
C ALA A 154 -6.40 -9.70 9.72
N ILE A 155 -5.45 -8.76 9.76
CA ILE A 155 -5.68 -7.37 10.19
C ILE A 155 -6.74 -6.72 9.30
N VAL A 156 -6.62 -6.83 7.97
CA VAL A 156 -7.61 -6.28 7.02
C VAL A 156 -8.98 -6.92 7.23
N SER A 157 -9.02 -8.25 7.34
CA SER A 157 -10.26 -9.00 7.55
C SER A 157 -11.03 -8.53 8.80
N GLN A 158 -10.31 -8.30 9.90
CA GLN A 158 -10.93 -7.83 11.15
C GLN A 158 -11.36 -6.37 11.07
N ILE A 159 -10.53 -5.46 10.55
CA ILE A 159 -10.83 -4.02 10.51
C ILE A 159 -11.95 -3.70 9.50
N GLN A 160 -12.03 -4.42 8.38
CA GLN A 160 -13.08 -4.20 7.38
C GLN A 160 -14.42 -4.84 7.74
N SER A 161 -14.52 -5.57 8.85
CA SER A 161 -15.75 -6.23 9.30
C SER A 161 -16.37 -5.50 10.51
N PRO A 162 -17.67 -5.13 10.51
CA PRO A 162 -18.66 -5.25 9.44
C PRO A 162 -18.72 -4.04 8.48
N ASP A 163 -18.21 -2.87 8.90
CA ASP A 163 -18.52 -1.58 8.26
C ASP A 163 -17.53 -1.13 7.19
N ARG A 164 -16.60 -2.01 6.78
CA ARG A 164 -15.59 -1.76 5.73
C ARG A 164 -14.83 -0.45 5.92
N THR A 165 -14.34 -0.21 7.12
CA THR A 165 -13.46 0.94 7.41
C THR A 165 -12.37 1.05 6.35
N PRO A 166 -12.26 2.19 5.65
CA PRO A 166 -11.18 2.42 4.69
C PRO A 166 -9.82 2.23 5.34
N MET A 167 -8.89 1.60 4.61
CA MET A 167 -7.55 1.30 5.10
C MET A 167 -6.49 1.78 4.14
N LEU A 168 -5.35 2.22 4.69
CA LEU A 168 -4.13 2.52 3.96
C LEU A 168 -2.97 1.77 4.61
N PHE A 169 -2.29 0.96 3.83
CA PHE A 169 -1.05 0.32 4.29
C PHE A 169 0.13 1.28 4.12
N VAL A 170 1.07 1.23 5.04
CA VAL A 170 2.29 2.04 5.01
C VAL A 170 3.48 1.10 5.27
N THR A 171 4.32 0.90 4.26
CA THR A 171 5.47 -0.02 4.37
C THR A 171 6.43 0.44 5.46
N PRO A 172 7.23 -0.46 6.05
CA PRO A 172 8.37 -0.02 6.87
C PRO A 172 9.26 0.96 6.05
N PRO A 173 9.83 2.00 6.69
CA PRO A 173 10.78 2.87 6.02
C PRO A 173 12.10 2.13 5.77
N ALA A 174 12.95 2.64 4.89
CA ALA A 174 14.31 2.11 4.71
C ALA A 174 15.08 2.06 6.04
N PHE A 175 16.09 1.18 6.14
CA PHE A 175 16.98 1.11 7.29
C PHE A 175 18.39 1.55 6.88
N ASP A 176 19.05 2.31 7.73
CA ASP A 176 20.42 2.76 7.48
C ASP A 176 21.43 1.70 7.96
N ASP A 177 21.88 0.85 7.04
CA ASP A 177 22.92 -0.17 7.31
C ASP A 177 24.26 0.44 7.78
N THR A 178 24.45 1.76 7.68
CA THR A 178 25.68 2.44 8.12
C THR A 178 25.65 2.91 9.58
N THR A 179 24.51 2.77 10.27
CA THR A 179 24.38 3.14 11.68
C THR A 179 25.37 2.37 12.56
N THR A 180 25.97 3.07 13.54
CA THR A 180 26.87 2.44 14.52
C THR A 180 26.12 1.72 15.63
N LEU A 181 24.79 1.89 15.69
CA LEU A 181 23.94 1.23 16.67
C LEU A 181 23.67 -0.20 16.22
N LYS A 182 23.75 -1.13 17.17
CA LYS A 182 23.66 -2.58 16.91
C LYS A 182 22.20 -3.03 16.79
N TRP A 183 21.47 -2.47 15.85
CA TRP A 183 20.17 -2.99 15.46
C TRP A 183 20.35 -4.32 14.74
N ASP A 184 19.45 -5.26 14.99
CA ASP A 184 19.41 -6.55 14.33
C ASP A 184 18.45 -6.53 13.14
N ARG A 185 18.66 -5.58 12.23
CA ARG A 185 17.90 -5.40 10.99
C ARG A 185 18.88 -5.10 9.86
N THR A 186 18.49 -5.41 8.64
CA THR A 186 19.19 -4.96 7.44
C THR A 186 18.22 -4.24 6.52
N ASN A 187 18.71 -3.28 5.76
CA ASN A 187 17.89 -2.59 4.76
C ASN A 187 17.34 -3.58 3.72
N ALA A 188 18.15 -4.58 3.36
CA ALA A 188 17.74 -5.64 2.44
C ALA A 188 16.55 -6.46 2.97
N ASP A 189 16.54 -6.80 4.26
CA ASP A 189 15.42 -7.51 4.86
C ASP A 189 14.19 -6.62 4.99
N ILE A 190 14.34 -5.36 5.43
CA ILE A 190 13.25 -4.37 5.44
C ILE A 190 12.59 -4.26 4.06
N GLY A 191 13.38 -4.27 2.98
CA GLY A 191 12.87 -4.30 1.61
C GLY A 191 11.98 -5.49 1.28
N LYS A 192 12.26 -6.68 1.86
CA LYS A 192 11.41 -7.87 1.68
C LYS A 192 10.04 -7.69 2.34
N TYR A 193 9.98 -7.08 3.53
CA TYR A 193 8.72 -6.80 4.23
C TYR A 193 7.93 -5.68 3.54
N ALA A 194 8.61 -4.64 3.06
CA ALA A 194 7.98 -3.61 2.23
C ALA A 194 7.34 -4.21 0.98
N ALA A 195 8.08 -5.02 0.22
CA ALA A 195 7.55 -5.73 -0.95
C ALA A 195 6.38 -6.65 -0.58
N ALA A 196 6.47 -7.37 0.54
CA ALA A 196 5.40 -8.23 1.00
C ALA A 196 4.10 -7.47 1.32
N MET A 197 4.19 -6.30 1.96
CA MET A 197 3.03 -5.45 2.21
C MET A 197 2.44 -4.92 0.90
N MET A 198 3.27 -4.51 -0.05
CA MET A 198 2.83 -4.08 -1.38
C MET A 198 2.05 -5.18 -2.11
N ASP A 199 2.54 -6.43 -2.10
CA ASP A 199 1.87 -7.57 -2.69
C ASP A 199 0.50 -7.84 -2.03
N VAL A 200 0.45 -7.87 -0.69
CA VAL A 200 -0.80 -8.12 0.04
C VAL A 200 -1.80 -7.00 -0.21
N GLY A 201 -1.34 -5.74 -0.22
CA GLY A 201 -2.18 -4.60 -0.57
C GLY A 201 -2.77 -4.72 -1.97
N ALA A 202 -1.96 -5.11 -2.97
CA ALA A 202 -2.45 -5.36 -4.32
C ALA A 202 -3.49 -6.49 -4.38
N GLN A 203 -3.23 -7.62 -3.70
CA GLN A 203 -4.15 -8.76 -3.64
C GLN A 203 -5.50 -8.40 -3.00
N LEU A 204 -5.47 -7.64 -1.91
CA LEU A 204 -6.67 -7.26 -1.15
C LEU A 204 -7.32 -5.97 -1.65
N LYS A 205 -6.71 -5.30 -2.64
CA LYS A 205 -7.10 -3.98 -3.14
C LYS A 205 -7.10 -2.92 -2.02
N ILE A 206 -6.11 -2.99 -1.14
CA ILE A 206 -5.81 -1.98 -0.14
C ILE A 206 -4.70 -1.08 -0.71
N PRO A 207 -4.91 0.24 -0.82
CA PRO A 207 -3.85 1.15 -1.22
C PRO A 207 -2.65 1.05 -0.28
N VAL A 208 -1.45 1.20 -0.83
CA VAL A 208 -0.19 1.11 -0.06
C VAL A 208 0.69 2.33 -0.32
N VAL A 209 1.19 2.95 0.74
CA VAL A 209 2.27 3.93 0.73
C VAL A 209 3.60 3.19 0.79
N ASP A 210 4.41 3.34 -0.25
CA ASP A 210 5.80 2.89 -0.26
C ASP A 210 6.71 3.97 0.36
N LEU A 211 7.15 3.73 1.60
CA LEU A 211 8.18 4.53 2.27
C LEU A 211 9.58 3.98 2.03
N TYR A 212 9.72 2.69 1.71
CA TYR A 212 11.01 2.04 1.56
C TYR A 212 11.80 2.65 0.40
N THR A 213 11.23 2.62 -0.81
CA THR A 213 11.91 3.06 -2.04
C THR A 213 12.33 4.54 -2.00
N PRO A 214 11.46 5.52 -1.68
CA PRO A 214 11.84 6.93 -1.71
C PRO A 214 12.82 7.34 -0.60
N LEU A 215 12.92 6.57 0.49
CA LEU A 215 13.86 6.84 1.58
C LEU A 215 15.23 6.18 1.39
N GLN A 216 15.40 5.31 0.38
CA GLN A 216 16.72 4.76 0.02
C GLN A 216 17.74 5.84 -0.34
N THR A 217 17.29 6.88 -1.07
CA THR A 217 18.19 7.95 -1.53
C THR A 217 18.59 8.83 -0.36
N ASN A 218 19.86 8.78 0.05
CA ASN A 218 20.38 9.41 1.27
C ASN A 218 19.75 8.86 2.56
N VAL A 219 19.62 7.53 2.64
CA VAL A 219 19.02 6.80 3.77
C VAL A 219 19.47 7.33 5.14
N SER A 220 20.78 7.48 5.35
CA SER A 220 21.36 7.95 6.62
C SER A 220 20.93 9.35 7.04
N SER A 221 20.39 10.17 6.12
CA SER A 221 19.92 11.52 6.43
C SER A 221 18.51 11.57 7.03
N TYR A 222 17.74 10.47 6.99
CA TYR A 222 16.35 10.45 7.43
C TYR A 222 16.14 9.89 8.83
N PHE A 223 17.15 9.28 9.44
CA PHE A 223 17.05 8.61 10.74
C PHE A 223 18.00 9.27 11.75
N PHE A 224 17.66 9.22 13.04
CA PHE A 224 18.58 9.70 14.10
C PHE A 224 19.42 8.59 14.71
N ASP A 225 18.99 7.33 14.55
CA ASP A 225 19.66 6.13 15.06
C ASP A 225 19.77 5.02 14.00
N GLY A 226 19.42 5.34 12.75
CA GLY A 226 19.38 4.43 11.61
C GLY A 226 18.07 3.65 11.44
N LEU A 227 17.13 3.77 12.39
CA LEU A 227 15.86 3.06 12.40
C LEU A 227 14.65 3.99 12.53
N HIS A 228 14.73 4.95 13.44
CA HIS A 228 13.66 5.89 13.77
C HIS A 228 13.86 7.22 13.05
N LEU A 229 12.76 7.74 12.53
CA LEU A 229 12.74 8.96 11.73
C LEU A 229 13.23 10.16 12.54
N ASN A 230 14.21 10.89 11.99
CA ASN A 230 14.55 12.23 12.47
C ASN A 230 13.58 13.27 11.87
N ARG A 231 13.84 14.56 12.09
CA ARG A 231 13.01 15.65 11.54
C ARG A 231 12.86 15.60 10.02
N LYS A 232 13.95 15.39 9.28
CA LYS A 232 13.93 15.30 7.82
C LYS A 232 13.14 14.08 7.36
N GLY A 233 13.29 12.94 8.05
CA GLY A 233 12.54 11.71 7.81
C GLY A 233 11.03 11.92 7.99
N ASN A 234 10.63 12.51 9.12
CA ASN A 234 9.22 12.76 9.42
C ASN A 234 8.55 13.69 8.40
N VAL A 235 9.21 14.79 8.01
CA VAL A 235 8.71 15.70 6.96
C VAL A 235 8.53 14.94 5.64
N ARG A 236 9.52 14.14 5.24
CA ARG A 236 9.43 13.35 4.01
C ARG A 236 8.31 12.33 4.03
N VAL A 237 8.10 11.66 5.17
CA VAL A 237 7.00 10.70 5.36
C VAL A 237 5.64 11.40 5.29
N TYR A 238 5.50 12.57 5.92
CA TYR A 238 4.27 13.38 5.83
C TYR A 238 3.92 13.76 4.38
N ASP A 239 4.89 14.23 3.60
CA ASP A 239 4.67 14.59 2.19
C ASP A 239 4.17 13.39 1.37
N ILE A 240 4.80 12.22 1.56
CA ILE A 240 4.43 10.99 0.84
C ILE A 240 3.04 10.51 1.27
N LEU A 241 2.75 10.49 2.58
CA LEU A 241 1.46 10.07 3.13
C LEU A 241 0.33 10.94 2.62
N THR A 242 0.47 12.27 2.71
CA THR A 242 -0.56 13.22 2.30
C THR A 242 -0.81 13.18 0.80
N ALA A 243 0.25 13.03 -0.02
CA ALA A 243 0.10 12.83 -1.46
C ALA A 243 -0.68 11.54 -1.78
N LYS A 244 -0.42 10.44 -1.05
CA LYS A 244 -1.16 9.19 -1.25
C LYS A 244 -2.62 9.30 -0.80
N ILE A 245 -2.88 9.94 0.34
CA ILE A 245 -4.24 10.22 0.82
C ILE A 245 -5.01 11.06 -0.22
N GLN A 246 -4.37 12.06 -0.83
CA GLN A 246 -4.99 12.89 -1.86
C GLN A 246 -5.43 12.09 -3.09
N VAL A 247 -4.63 11.12 -3.51
CA VAL A 247 -4.95 10.27 -4.66
C VAL A 247 -6.01 9.23 -4.32
N GLU A 248 -5.86 8.54 -3.20
CA GLU A 248 -6.67 7.35 -2.89
C GLU A 248 -7.94 7.68 -2.12
N PHE A 249 -7.94 8.76 -1.35
CA PHE A 249 -9.05 9.21 -0.50
C PHE A 249 -9.28 10.72 -0.65
N PRO A 250 -9.60 11.22 -1.85
CA PRO A 250 -9.71 12.66 -2.11
C PRO A 250 -10.74 13.36 -1.22
N SER A 251 -11.81 12.66 -0.79
CA SER A 251 -12.80 13.20 0.15
C SER A 251 -12.28 13.36 1.59
N PHE A 252 -11.15 12.74 1.92
CA PHE A 252 -10.53 12.78 3.24
C PHE A 252 -9.30 13.71 3.30
N VAL A 253 -9.01 14.43 2.23
CA VAL A 253 -7.97 15.48 2.26
C VAL A 253 -8.44 16.61 3.17
N ALA A 254 -7.56 17.11 4.04
CA ALA A 254 -7.92 18.09 5.07
C ALA A 254 -8.69 19.32 4.54
N HIS A 255 -8.29 19.87 3.39
CA HIS A 255 -8.97 21.03 2.78
C HIS A 255 -10.31 20.70 2.12
N ASN A 256 -10.60 19.41 1.86
CA ASN A 256 -11.88 18.93 1.32
C ASN A 256 -12.89 18.56 2.43
N LEU A 257 -12.42 18.34 3.66
CA LEU A 257 -13.28 18.04 4.80
C LEU A 257 -14.02 19.29 5.30
N ALA A 258 -15.23 19.09 5.82
CA ALA A 258 -15.97 20.16 6.49
C ALA A 258 -15.21 20.64 7.74
N THR A 259 -15.23 21.94 8.00
CA THR A 259 -14.77 22.48 9.30
C THR A 259 -15.85 22.26 10.34
N LEU A 260 -15.55 21.50 11.38
CA LEU A 260 -16.41 21.29 12.54
C LEU A 260 -15.94 22.19 13.70
N TYR A 261 -16.55 22.02 14.88
CA TYR A 261 -16.27 22.85 16.06
C TYR A 261 -14.78 22.86 16.41
#